data_AF-A0A816V7Y9-F1
#
_entry.id   AF-A0A816V7Y9-F1
#
_cell.length_a   1.000
_cell.length_b   1.000
_cell.length_c   1.000
_cell.angle_alpha   90.00
_cell.angle_beta   90.00
_cell.angle_gamma   90.00
#
_symmetry.space_group_name_H-M   'P 1'
#
loop_
_entity.id
_entity.type
_entity.pdbx_description
1 polymer ?
#
loop_
_entity_poly.entity_id
_entity_poly.type
_entity_poly.pdbx_seq_one_letter_code
_entity_poly.pdbx_strand_id
1 'polypeptide(L)'
;MVGLTLLAKLNRIICTAKHTDPQVPFGGVNVIFIGYYLQYRTVYDVPPHTDFTLSVKSKSNKIATEKQIQQRVARSLILQINCVVKLTQQMRTEDLHYLQLLERLRHGECNYDDYELLLTRIVGQSSVPLLSDSPWNKAPILVFRNEMRTQLNHKAVSHKAQQMGQTSIICVAQDICKGKPIEDRALIKK
;
A
#
# COMPACT_ATOMS: atom_id res chain seq x y z
N MET A 1 -0.63 -0.36 4.97
CA MET A 1 -2.09 -0.27 5.14
C MET A 1 -2.50 -1.12 6.31
N VAL A 2 -3.43 -0.64 7.14
CA VAL A 2 -3.83 -1.34 8.37
C VAL A 2 -4.96 -2.30 8.04
N GLY A 3 -4.77 -3.59 8.32
CA GLY A 3 -5.82 -4.59 8.24
C GLY A 3 -6.44 -4.88 9.60
N LEU A 4 -7.62 -5.52 9.58
CA LEU A 4 -8.38 -5.82 10.78
C LEU A 4 -7.66 -6.79 11.73
N THR A 5 -6.84 -7.71 11.23
CA THR A 5 -6.07 -8.63 12.09
C THR A 5 -5.02 -7.85 12.89
N LEU A 6 -4.30 -6.94 12.24
CA LEU A 6 -3.32 -6.08 12.91
C LEU A 6 -4.01 -5.19 13.96
N LEU A 7 -5.17 -4.63 13.65
CA LEU A 7 -5.91 -3.78 14.56
C LEU A 7 -6.41 -4.53 15.81
N ALA A 8 -6.93 -5.75 15.63
CA ALA A 8 -7.35 -6.61 16.75
C ALA A 8 -6.17 -6.92 17.67
N LYS A 9 -5.00 -7.25 17.09
CA LYS A 9 -3.78 -7.52 17.84
C LYS A 9 -3.33 -6.29 18.63
N LEU A 10 -3.38 -5.10 18.03
CA LEU A 10 -3.03 -3.84 18.68
C LEU A 10 -3.94 -3.56 19.88
N ASN A 11 -5.26 -3.68 19.69
CA ASN A 11 -6.23 -3.53 20.78
C ASN A 11 -5.91 -4.47 21.95
N ARG A 12 -5.72 -5.76 21.66
CA ARG A 12 -5.38 -6.76 22.68
C ARG A 12 -4.11 -6.41 23.44
N ILE A 13 -3.04 -6.06 22.75
CA ILE A 13 -1.75 -5.70 23.38
C ILE A 13 -1.93 -4.50 24.31
N ILE A 14 -2.65 -3.47 23.88
CA ILE A 14 -2.85 -2.26 24.69
C ILE A 14 -3.72 -2.57 25.91
N CYS A 15 -4.85 -3.28 25.76
CA CYS A 15 -5.69 -3.67 26.88
C CYS A 15 -4.92 -4.52 27.91
N THR A 16 -4.12 -5.49 27.44
CA THR A 16 -3.26 -6.29 28.31
C THR A 16 -2.23 -5.45 29.04
N ALA A 17 -1.49 -4.59 28.33
CA ALA A 17 -0.46 -3.74 28.94
C ALA A 17 -1.05 -2.78 29.99
N LYS A 18 -2.25 -2.26 29.74
CA LYS A 18 -2.95 -1.35 30.65
C LYS A 18 -3.79 -2.06 31.73
N HIS A 19 -3.76 -3.40 31.78
CA HIS A 19 -4.57 -4.21 32.71
C HIS A 19 -6.05 -3.80 32.68
N THR A 20 -6.57 -3.49 31.50
CA THR A 20 -7.93 -3.01 31.30
C THR A 20 -8.79 -4.12 30.70
N ASP A 21 -10.11 -4.06 30.97
CA ASP A 21 -11.08 -4.94 30.34
C ASP A 21 -10.92 -4.91 28.80
N PRO A 22 -10.82 -6.08 28.13
CA PRO A 22 -10.77 -6.18 26.67
C PRO A 22 -11.94 -5.51 25.92
N GLN A 23 -13.07 -5.26 26.59
CA GLN A 23 -14.21 -4.53 26.05
C GLN A 23 -13.98 -3.02 25.96
N VAL A 24 -13.01 -2.46 26.71
CA VAL A 24 -12.65 -1.05 26.61
C VAL A 24 -11.76 -0.87 25.38
N PRO A 25 -12.24 -0.15 24.34
CA PRO A 25 -11.47 0.03 23.10
C PRO A 25 -10.10 0.63 23.39
N PHE A 26 -9.07 -0.04 22.90
CA PHE A 26 -7.67 0.32 23.06
C PHE A 26 -7.30 0.65 24.52
N GLY A 27 -7.90 -0.03 25.50
CA GLY A 27 -7.67 0.22 26.94
C GLY A 27 -7.93 1.68 27.34
N GLY A 28 -8.85 2.37 26.68
CA GLY A 28 -9.21 3.76 26.96
C GLY A 28 -8.20 4.78 26.43
N VAL A 29 -7.32 4.39 25.51
CA VAL A 29 -6.42 5.32 24.81
C VAL A 29 -7.20 6.05 23.72
N ASN A 30 -7.00 7.36 23.62
CA ASN A 30 -7.49 8.14 22.48
C ASN A 30 -6.74 7.73 21.21
N VAL A 31 -7.46 7.19 20.23
CA VAL A 31 -6.87 6.73 18.95
C VAL A 31 -7.32 7.65 17.83
N ILE A 32 -6.35 8.17 17.08
CA ILE A 32 -6.59 8.97 15.88
C ILE A 32 -6.17 8.14 14.67
N PHE A 33 -7.10 7.86 13.77
CA PHE A 33 -6.82 7.21 12.50
C PHE A 33 -6.63 8.28 11.41
N ILE A 34 -5.48 8.23 10.73
CA ILE A 34 -5.17 9.13 9.61
C ILE A 34 -4.91 8.28 8.38
N GLY A 35 -5.63 8.54 7.29
CA GLY A 35 -5.44 7.78 6.06
C GLY A 35 -6.47 8.08 4.99
N TYR A 36 -6.40 7.30 3.91
CA TYR A 36 -7.26 7.43 2.75
C TYR A 36 -7.76 6.04 2.31
N TYR A 37 -9.08 5.90 2.17
CA TYR A 37 -9.71 4.59 1.96
C TYR A 37 -9.57 4.03 0.53
N LEU A 38 -9.27 4.89 -0.45
CA LEU A 38 -9.03 4.47 -1.84
C LEU A 38 -7.53 4.27 -2.12
N GLN A 39 -6.73 4.03 -1.08
CA GLN A 39 -5.42 3.41 -1.24
C GLN A 39 -5.59 1.92 -1.63
N TYR A 40 -4.47 1.22 -1.83
CA TYR A 40 -4.47 -0.21 -2.17
C TYR A 40 -5.27 -1.07 -1.16
N ARG A 41 -5.44 -2.36 -1.39
CA ARG A 41 -5.98 -3.23 -0.32
C ARG A 41 -4.86 -3.65 0.62
N THR A 42 -5.21 -3.97 1.86
CA THR A 42 -4.24 -4.57 2.78
C THR A 42 -3.78 -5.92 2.23
N VAL A 43 -2.47 -6.16 2.24
CA VAL A 43 -1.88 -7.40 1.73
C VAL A 43 -2.08 -8.51 2.76
N TYR A 44 -2.63 -9.65 2.34
CA TYR A 44 -2.93 -10.84 3.19
C TYR A 44 -3.88 -10.60 4.39
N ASP A 45 -4.57 -9.46 4.42
CA ASP A 45 -5.53 -9.11 5.47
C ASP A 45 -6.73 -8.35 4.89
N VAL A 46 -7.72 -8.09 5.73
CA VAL A 46 -8.99 -7.51 5.34
C VAL A 46 -9.02 -6.02 5.71
N PRO A 47 -9.43 -5.11 4.79
CA PRO A 47 -9.52 -3.68 5.08
C PRO A 47 -10.51 -3.32 6.19
N PRO A 48 -10.31 -2.21 6.92
CA PRO A 48 -11.17 -1.79 8.03
C PRO A 48 -12.64 -1.54 7.64
N HIS A 49 -12.88 -1.12 6.40
CA HIS A 49 -14.21 -0.83 5.85
C HIS A 49 -14.93 -2.08 5.31
N THR A 50 -14.38 -3.28 5.51
CA THR A 50 -15.01 -4.51 5.00
C THR A 50 -16.34 -4.75 5.70
N ASP A 51 -17.35 -5.07 4.89
CA ASP A 51 -18.66 -5.46 5.37
C ASP A 51 -18.77 -6.99 5.45
N PHE A 52 -18.92 -7.51 6.67
CA PHE A 52 -19.07 -8.94 6.93
C PHE A 52 -20.52 -9.43 6.80
N THR A 53 -21.50 -8.54 6.68
CA THR A 53 -22.92 -8.91 6.51
C THR A 53 -23.18 -9.58 5.16
N LEU A 54 -22.42 -9.20 4.13
CA LEU A 54 -22.50 -9.77 2.78
C LEU A 54 -21.97 -11.21 2.70
N SER A 55 -21.18 -11.64 3.68
CA SER A 55 -20.55 -12.98 3.71
C SER A 55 -21.49 -14.09 4.25
N VAL A 56 -22.73 -13.76 4.62
CA VAL A 56 -23.67 -14.67 5.31
C VAL A 56 -24.37 -15.65 4.35
N LYS A 57 -24.14 -15.56 3.03
CA LYS A 57 -24.79 -16.48 2.05
C LYS A 57 -24.23 -17.91 2.03
N SER A 58 -23.23 -18.26 2.84
CA SER A 58 -22.75 -19.65 2.95
C SER A 58 -23.54 -20.41 4.00
N LYS A 59 -24.44 -21.30 3.55
CA LYS A 59 -25.15 -22.31 4.35
C LYS A 59 -24.21 -23.40 4.91
N SER A 60 -23.09 -23.01 5.52
CA SER A 60 -22.13 -23.95 6.10
C SER A 60 -22.07 -23.70 7.60
N ASN A 61 -22.46 -24.70 8.40
CA ASN A 61 -22.32 -24.74 9.87
C ASN A 61 -20.83 -24.75 10.33
N LYS A 62 -19.93 -24.10 9.59
CA LYS A 62 -18.52 -24.02 9.93
C LYS A 62 -18.32 -22.99 11.04
N ILE A 63 -17.74 -23.45 12.14
CA ILE A 63 -17.28 -22.62 13.25
C ILE A 63 -16.30 -21.56 12.69
N ALA A 64 -16.49 -20.30 13.09
CA ALA A 64 -15.62 -19.22 12.66
C ALA A 64 -14.19 -19.46 13.14
N THR A 65 -13.21 -19.24 12.27
CA THR A 65 -11.79 -19.33 12.64
C THR A 65 -11.40 -18.20 13.60
N GLU A 66 -10.35 -18.39 14.40
CA GLU A 66 -9.85 -17.34 15.30
C GLU A 66 -9.58 -16.03 14.55
N LYS A 67 -8.99 -16.11 13.35
CA LYS A 67 -8.76 -14.95 12.47
C LYS A 67 -10.06 -14.23 12.13
N GLN A 68 -11.12 -14.95 11.78
CA GLN A 68 -12.42 -14.35 11.47
C GLN A 68 -13.06 -13.69 12.70
N ILE A 69 -12.91 -14.30 13.88
CA ILE A 69 -13.39 -13.72 15.14
C ILE A 69 -12.62 -12.42 15.42
N GLN A 70 -11.30 -12.43 15.34
CA GLN A 70 -10.45 -11.24 15.54
C GLN A 70 -10.82 -10.12 14.55
N GLN A 71 -11.04 -10.45 13.28
CA GLN A 71 -11.44 -9.48 12.27
C GLN A 71 -12.80 -8.85 12.58
N ARG A 72 -13.78 -9.64 13.05
CA ARG A 72 -15.10 -9.13 13.48
C ARG A 72 -15.00 -8.22 14.71
N VAL A 73 -14.17 -8.60 15.69
CA VAL A 73 -13.90 -7.75 16.87
C VAL A 73 -13.27 -6.42 16.44
N ALA A 74 -12.22 -6.45 15.61
CA ALA A 74 -11.61 -5.23 15.09
C ALA A 74 -12.59 -4.38 14.27
N ARG A 75 -13.52 -5.00 13.53
CA ARG A 75 -14.55 -4.25 12.81
C ARG A 75 -15.49 -3.52 13.77
N SER A 76 -15.86 -4.16 14.89
CA SER A 76 -16.62 -3.51 15.96
C SER A 76 -15.87 -2.29 16.51
N LEU A 77 -14.56 -2.38 16.74
CA LEU A 77 -13.74 -1.23 17.17
C LEU A 77 -13.78 -0.07 16.16
N ILE A 78 -13.70 -0.37 14.86
CA ILE A 78 -13.80 0.65 13.81
C ILE A 78 -15.19 1.31 13.78
N LEU A 79 -16.25 0.56 14.08
CA LEU A 79 -17.62 1.11 14.15
C LEU A 79 -17.84 2.00 15.37
N GLN A 80 -16.96 1.96 16.36
CA GLN A 80 -17.00 2.82 17.56
C GLN A 80 -16.28 4.17 17.36
N ILE A 81 -15.77 4.46 16.15
CA ILE A 81 -15.24 5.78 15.82
C ILE A 81 -16.36 6.82 15.98
N ASN A 82 -16.14 7.79 16.86
CA ASN A 82 -17.13 8.79 17.25
C ASN A 82 -16.98 10.13 16.50
N CYS A 83 -15.86 10.34 15.83
CA CYS A 83 -15.55 11.58 15.13
C CYS A 83 -14.83 11.27 13.81
N VAL A 84 -15.29 11.90 12.73
CA VAL A 84 -14.68 11.80 11.40
C VAL A 84 -14.47 13.20 10.87
N VAL A 85 -13.22 13.51 10.51
CA VAL A 85 -12.84 14.78 9.88
C VAL A 85 -12.43 14.50 8.44
N LYS A 86 -13.12 15.13 7.48
CA LYS A 86 -12.78 15.04 6.06
C LYS A 86 -12.01 16.29 5.63
N LEU A 87 -10.77 16.11 5.20
CA LEU A 87 -10.00 17.17 4.54
C LEU A 87 -10.41 17.26 3.07
N THR A 88 -10.78 18.46 2.61
CA THR A 88 -11.29 18.70 1.25
C THR A 88 -10.33 19.47 0.36
N GLN A 89 -9.44 20.28 0.94
CA GLN A 89 -8.47 21.05 0.18
C GLN A 89 -7.28 20.19 -0.24
N GLN A 90 -6.97 20.16 -1.54
CA GLN A 90 -5.76 19.53 -2.07
C GLN A 90 -4.60 20.53 -2.04
N MET A 91 -3.46 20.12 -1.49
CA MET A 91 -2.25 20.93 -1.35
C MET A 91 -1.11 20.48 -2.27
N ARG A 92 -1.28 19.38 -3.01
CA ARG A 92 -0.22 18.80 -3.85
C ARG A 92 -0.02 19.52 -5.19
N THR A 93 -1.06 20.13 -5.73
CA THR A 93 -1.05 20.78 -7.04
C THR A 93 -2.12 21.86 -7.07
N GLU A 94 -1.85 22.92 -7.84
CA GLU A 94 -2.78 24.03 -8.10
C GLU A 94 -3.45 23.91 -9.48
N ASP A 95 -3.06 22.91 -10.28
CA ASP A 95 -3.64 22.65 -11.60
C ASP A 95 -5.10 22.16 -11.46
N LEU A 96 -6.04 23.08 -11.68
CA LEU A 96 -7.48 22.83 -11.56
C LEU A 96 -7.96 21.74 -12.52
N HIS A 97 -7.43 21.66 -13.73
CA HIS A 97 -7.85 20.67 -14.72
C HIS A 97 -7.44 19.27 -14.27
N TYR A 98 -6.20 19.13 -13.79
CA TYR A 98 -5.72 17.88 -13.24
C TYR A 98 -6.45 17.48 -11.94
N LEU A 99 -6.79 18.44 -11.08
CA LEU A 99 -7.59 18.18 -9.87
C LEU A 99 -8.98 17.64 -10.19
N GLN A 100 -9.66 18.20 -11.19
CA GLN A 100 -10.97 17.74 -11.64
C GLN A 100 -10.89 16.31 -12.19
N LEU A 101 -9.86 16.00 -12.99
CA LEU A 101 -9.59 14.64 -13.46
C LEU A 101 -9.42 13.67 -12.27
N LEU A 102 -8.58 14.01 -11.29
CA LEU A 102 -8.33 13.14 -10.14
C LEU A 102 -9.57 12.90 -9.29
N GLU A 103 -10.47 13.88 -9.20
CA GLU A 103 -11.74 13.75 -8.47
C GLU A 103 -12.74 12.86 -9.21
N ARG A 104 -12.82 12.94 -10.55
CA ARG A 104 -13.61 12.01 -11.36
C ARG A 104 -13.04 10.59 -11.29
N LEU A 105 -11.73 10.45 -11.42
CA LEU A 105 -11.03 9.16 -11.34
C LEU A 105 -11.29 8.46 -10.02
N ARG A 106 -11.33 9.22 -8.92
CA ARG A 106 -11.65 8.73 -7.58
C ARG A 106 -13.01 8.04 -7.49
N HIS A 107 -14.00 8.53 -8.22
CA HIS A 107 -15.37 8.03 -8.21
C HIS A 107 -15.66 7.07 -9.37
N GLY A 108 -14.70 6.85 -10.27
CA GLY A 108 -14.91 6.04 -11.47
C GLY A 108 -15.74 6.77 -12.54
N GLU A 109 -15.72 8.10 -12.53
CA GLU A 109 -16.53 8.98 -13.37
C GLU A 109 -15.69 9.68 -14.46
N CYS A 110 -14.55 9.09 -14.85
CA CYS A 110 -13.71 9.65 -15.90
C CYS A 110 -14.47 9.77 -17.22
N ASN A 111 -14.25 10.86 -17.94
CA ASN A 111 -14.83 11.12 -19.24
C ASN A 111 -13.78 11.05 -20.37
N TYR A 112 -14.19 11.37 -21.60
CA TYR A 112 -13.30 11.33 -22.76
C TYR A 112 -12.19 12.39 -22.67
N ASP A 113 -12.49 13.57 -22.13
CA ASP A 113 -11.48 14.64 -21.95
C ASP A 113 -10.39 14.22 -20.96
N ASP A 114 -10.75 13.49 -19.89
CA ASP A 114 -9.78 12.93 -18.95
C ASP A 114 -8.83 11.94 -19.63
N TYR A 115 -9.37 11.10 -20.51
CA TYR A 115 -8.60 10.14 -21.28
C TYR A 115 -7.61 10.84 -22.21
N GLU A 116 -8.07 11.82 -22.99
CA GLU A 116 -7.22 12.62 -23.87
C GLU A 116 -6.12 13.35 -23.08
N LEU A 117 -6.46 13.94 -21.92
CA LEU A 117 -5.48 14.58 -21.04
C LEU A 117 -4.39 13.59 -20.60
N LEU A 118 -4.74 12.35 -20.26
CA LEU A 118 -3.75 11.33 -19.88
C LEU A 118 -2.89 10.88 -21.07
N LEU A 119 -3.44 10.82 -22.29
CA LEU A 119 -2.68 10.48 -23.49
C LEU A 119 -1.54 11.47 -23.76
N THR A 120 -1.73 12.76 -23.43
CA THR A 120 -0.66 13.78 -23.54
C THR A 120 0.55 13.52 -22.63
N ARG A 121 0.48 12.51 -21.75
CA ARG A 121 1.55 12.14 -20.81
C ARG A 121 2.26 10.83 -21.19
N ILE A 122 1.92 10.23 -22.33
CA ILE A 122 2.58 9.00 -22.81
C ILE A 122 3.96 9.36 -23.35
N VAL A 123 4.99 8.80 -22.70
CA VAL A 123 6.38 8.95 -23.11
C VAL A 123 6.57 8.41 -24.53
N GLY A 124 7.29 9.15 -25.37
CA GLY A 124 7.62 8.78 -26.75
C GLY A 124 6.80 9.51 -27.82
N GLN A 125 5.78 10.28 -27.43
CA GLN A 125 5.13 11.24 -28.32
C GLN A 125 6.01 12.48 -28.53
N SER A 126 5.98 13.08 -29.72
CA SER A 126 6.78 14.27 -30.06
C SER A 126 6.50 15.49 -29.17
N SER A 127 5.31 15.55 -28.56
CA SER A 127 4.88 16.61 -27.65
C SER A 127 5.31 16.42 -26.20
N VAL A 128 5.90 15.27 -25.85
CA VAL A 128 6.31 14.92 -24.49
C VAL A 128 7.84 15.03 -24.37
N PRO A 129 8.38 15.76 -23.38
CA PRO A 129 9.82 15.85 -23.16
C PRO A 129 10.47 14.47 -23.02
N LEU A 130 11.72 14.35 -23.46
CA LEU A 130 12.45 13.10 -23.32
C LEU A 130 12.73 12.84 -21.84
N LEU A 131 12.76 11.57 -21.44
CA LEU A 131 13.13 11.18 -20.08
C LEU A 131 14.57 11.55 -19.72
N SER A 132 15.42 11.82 -20.71
CA SER A 132 16.77 12.34 -20.53
C SER A 132 16.81 13.82 -20.13
N ASP A 133 15.72 14.55 -20.33
CA ASP A 133 15.66 15.99 -20.12
C ASP A 133 15.34 16.31 -18.65
N SER A 134 15.79 17.46 -18.16
CA SER A 134 15.42 17.93 -16.82
C SER A 134 13.95 18.40 -16.82
N PRO A 135 13.15 18.11 -15.77
CA PRO A 135 13.49 17.40 -14.54
C PRO A 135 13.28 15.88 -14.60
N TRP A 136 12.83 15.34 -15.74
CA TRP A 136 12.45 13.93 -15.92
C TRP A 136 13.61 12.95 -15.75
N ASN A 137 14.83 13.39 -16.04
CA ASN A 137 16.06 12.63 -15.81
C ASN A 137 16.35 12.31 -14.34
N LYS A 138 15.62 12.94 -13.41
CA LYS A 138 15.66 12.67 -11.97
C LYS A 138 14.31 12.16 -11.42
N ALA A 139 13.31 11.99 -12.27
CA ALA A 139 11.99 11.57 -11.83
C ALA A 139 12.00 10.11 -11.37
N PRO A 140 11.28 9.77 -10.29
CA PRO A 140 11.13 8.39 -9.87
C PRO A 140 10.25 7.62 -10.88
N ILE A 141 10.67 6.40 -11.23
CA ILE A 141 9.87 5.49 -12.06
C ILE A 141 9.08 4.56 -11.14
N LEU A 142 7.75 4.61 -11.25
CA LEU A 142 6.86 3.72 -10.54
C LEU A 142 6.54 2.50 -11.39
N VAL A 143 6.69 1.31 -10.82
CA VAL A 143 6.35 0.04 -11.47
C VAL A 143 5.55 -0.84 -10.52
N PHE A 144 4.69 -1.67 -11.08
CA PHE A 144 3.80 -2.53 -10.28
C PHE A 144 4.56 -3.69 -9.62
N ARG A 145 5.52 -4.31 -10.31
CA ARG A 145 6.21 -5.51 -9.83
C ARG A 145 7.58 -5.17 -9.24
N ASN A 146 7.86 -5.77 -8.09
CA ASN A 146 9.15 -5.65 -7.40
C ASN A 146 10.31 -6.11 -8.29
N GLU A 147 10.11 -7.18 -9.07
CA GLU A 147 11.11 -7.70 -10.01
C GLU A 147 11.51 -6.64 -11.04
N MET A 148 10.53 -5.99 -11.68
CA MET A 148 10.79 -4.91 -12.64
C MET A 148 11.52 -3.75 -11.99
N ARG A 149 11.13 -3.38 -10.74
CA ARG A 149 11.81 -2.34 -9.97
C ARG A 149 13.28 -2.70 -9.74
N THR A 150 13.56 -3.93 -9.32
CA THR A 150 14.94 -4.41 -9.10
C THR A 150 15.75 -4.36 -10.39
N GLN A 151 15.21 -4.83 -11.51
CA GLN A 151 15.89 -4.77 -12.80
C GLN A 151 16.18 -3.34 -13.25
N LEU A 152 15.21 -2.43 -13.13
CA LEU A 152 15.40 -1.01 -13.48
C LEU A 152 16.43 -0.35 -12.57
N ASN A 153 16.38 -0.59 -11.27
CA ASN A 153 17.35 -0.04 -10.32
C ASN A 153 18.76 -0.57 -10.59
N HIS A 154 18.93 -1.86 -10.92
CA HIS A 154 20.22 -2.40 -11.32
C HIS A 154 20.77 -1.71 -12.57
N LYS A 155 19.93 -1.52 -13.60
CA LYS A 155 20.33 -0.77 -14.81
C LYS A 155 20.72 0.68 -14.48
N ALA A 156 19.95 1.35 -13.63
CA ALA A 156 20.21 2.73 -13.22
C ALA A 156 21.53 2.87 -12.45
N VAL A 157 21.81 1.96 -11.50
CA VAL A 157 23.06 1.93 -10.75
C VAL A 157 24.25 1.66 -11.67
N SER A 158 24.17 0.65 -12.55
CA SER A 158 25.24 0.34 -13.50
C SER A 158 25.55 1.53 -14.42
N HIS A 159 24.52 2.18 -14.95
CA HIS A 159 24.69 3.37 -15.79
C HIS A 159 25.34 4.52 -15.01
N LYS A 160 24.91 4.76 -13.76
CA LYS A 160 25.46 5.83 -12.93
C LYS A 160 26.90 5.57 -12.53
N ALA A 161 27.25 4.33 -12.20
CA ALA A 161 28.60 3.90 -11.87
C ALA A 161 29.56 4.14 -13.04
N GLN A 162 29.14 3.78 -14.27
CA GLN A 162 29.89 4.08 -15.49
C GLN A 162 30.10 5.58 -15.69
N GLN A 163 29.06 6.41 -15.54
CA GLN A 163 29.18 7.87 -15.66
C GLN A 163 30.15 8.48 -14.63
N MET A 164 30.24 7.89 -13.44
CA MET A 164 31.09 8.37 -12.36
C MET A 164 32.51 7.78 -12.39
N GLY A 165 32.81 6.84 -13.30
CA GLY A 165 34.06 6.09 -13.27
C GLY A 165 34.25 5.26 -12.01
N GLN A 166 33.14 4.81 -11.39
CA GLN A 166 33.15 4.04 -10.15
C GLN A 166 32.71 2.59 -10.38
N THR A 167 33.18 1.69 -9.53
CA THR A 167 32.78 0.28 -9.56
C THR A 167 31.50 0.08 -8.76
N SER A 168 30.51 -0.58 -9.37
CA SER A 168 29.32 -1.04 -8.65
C SER A 168 29.65 -2.22 -7.74
N ILE A 169 29.33 -2.12 -6.46
CA ILE A 169 29.49 -3.20 -5.49
C ILE A 169 28.15 -3.93 -5.34
N ILE A 170 28.15 -5.25 -5.53
CA ILE A 170 26.97 -6.11 -5.33
C ILE A 170 27.24 -7.01 -4.13
N CYS A 171 26.43 -6.86 -3.09
CA CYS A 171 26.48 -7.73 -1.91
C CYS A 171 25.38 -8.79 -2.04
N VAL A 172 25.77 -10.06 -2.13
CA VAL A 172 24.85 -11.20 -2.21
C VAL A 172 24.74 -11.84 -0.83
N ALA A 173 23.52 -12.03 -0.34
CA ALA A 173 23.27 -12.72 0.91
C ALA A 173 23.59 -14.22 0.79
N GLN A 174 24.10 -14.81 1.87
CA GLN A 174 24.29 -16.25 2.01
C GLN A 174 23.33 -16.75 3.08
N ASP A 175 22.29 -17.47 2.66
CA ASP A 175 21.25 -17.95 3.57
C ASP A 175 21.63 -19.30 4.17
N ILE A 176 21.45 -19.43 5.48
CA ILE A 176 21.75 -20.64 6.25
C ILE A 176 20.47 -21.07 6.99
N CYS A 177 20.09 -22.35 6.87
CA CYS A 177 19.00 -22.94 7.64
C CYS A 177 19.55 -24.04 8.55
N LYS A 178 19.35 -23.90 9.88
CA LYS A 178 19.86 -24.82 10.90
C LYS A 178 21.38 -25.11 10.77
N GLY A 179 22.15 -24.07 10.48
CA GLY A 179 23.62 -24.17 10.34
C GLY A 179 24.11 -24.75 9.01
N LYS A 180 23.23 -25.06 8.05
CA LYS A 180 23.60 -25.53 6.71
C LYS A 180 23.24 -24.50 5.64
N PRO A 181 24.11 -24.25 4.64
CA PRO A 181 23.77 -23.41 3.50
C PRO A 181 22.51 -23.93 2.78
N ILE A 182 21.67 -23.02 2.31
CA ILE A 182 20.53 -23.39 1.47
C ILE A 182 21.04 -23.60 0.03
N GLU A 183 21.15 -24.86 -0.39
CA GLU A 183 21.63 -25.24 -1.74
C GLU A 183 20.51 -25.31 -2.79
N ASP A 184 19.25 -25.20 -2.37
CA ASP A 184 18.10 -25.31 -3.26
C ASP A 184 18.06 -24.13 -4.24
N ARG A 185 18.35 -24.43 -5.51
CA ARG A 185 18.36 -23.47 -6.62
C ARG A 185 17.00 -22.78 -6.84
N ALA A 186 15.89 -23.35 -6.39
CA ALA A 186 14.58 -22.72 -6.46
C ALA A 186 14.38 -21.64 -5.37
N LEU A 187 15.11 -21.75 -4.26
CA LEU A 187 15.11 -20.76 -3.17
C LEU A 187 16.17 -19.68 -3.36
N ILE A 188 17.21 -19.96 -4.14
CA ILE A 188 18.19 -18.97 -4.62
C ILE A 188 17.51 -18.11 -5.70
N LYS A 189 16.71 -17.12 -5.29
CA LYS A 189 16.14 -16.15 -6.23
C LYS A 189 17.28 -15.35 -6.90
N LYS A 190 17.31 -15.40 -8.24
CA LYS A 190 18.17 -14.56 -9.09
C LYS A 190 17.86 -13.07 -8.91
#